data_AF-A0A537XBS5-F1
#
_entry.id   AF-A0A537XBS5-F1
#
_cell.length_a   1.000
_cell.length_b   1.000
_cell.length_c   1.000
_cell.angle_alpha   90.00
_cell.angle_beta   90.00
_cell.angle_gamma   90.00
#
_symmetry.space_group_name_H-M   'P 1'
#
loop_
_entity.id
_entity.type
_entity.pdbx_description
1 polymer ?
#
loop_
_entity_poly.entity_id
_entity_poly.type
_entity_poly.pdbx_seq_one_letter_code
_entity_poly.pdbx_strand_id
1 'polypeptide(L)'
;MSVQDVIAQAKDSLTVKRVFGDPYEKDGVVLVPAAAVRGGAGGGNDPEGKGGGSGFGLAARPVGAFVIRVALLVIRRIVKARAKVKRA
;
A
#
# COMPACT_ATOMS: atom_id res chain seq x y z
N MET A 1 -21.62 18.60 -10.45
CA MET A 1 -20.66 17.57 -10.00
C MET A 1 -21.40 16.57 -9.16
N SER A 2 -21.38 15.30 -9.53
CA SER A 2 -22.04 14.25 -8.75
C SER A 2 -21.17 13.86 -7.54
N VAL A 3 -21.77 13.36 -6.47
CA VAL A 3 -21.04 12.89 -5.28
C VAL A 3 -20.09 11.74 -5.64
N GLN A 4 -20.46 10.96 -6.66
CA GLN A 4 -19.63 9.91 -7.22
C GLN A 4 -18.35 10.45 -7.87
N ASP A 5 -18.41 11.58 -8.57
CA ASP A 5 -17.24 12.22 -9.18
C ASP A 5 -16.25 12.74 -8.11
N VAL A 6 -16.77 13.32 -7.01
CA VAL A 6 -15.96 13.80 -5.89
C VAL A 6 -15.28 12.63 -5.16
N ILE A 7 -15.98 11.51 -5.00
CA ILE A 7 -15.42 10.29 -4.40
C ILE A 7 -14.37 9.65 -5.32
N ALA A 8 -14.58 9.64 -6.64
CA ALA A 8 -13.60 9.15 -7.61
C ALA A 8 -12.33 10.01 -7.63
N GLN A 9 -12.49 11.34 -7.69
CA GLN A 9 -11.38 12.29 -7.64
C GLN A 9 -10.61 12.23 -6.31
N ALA A 10 -11.30 11.98 -5.19
CA ALA A 10 -10.68 11.73 -3.90
C ALA A 10 -9.90 10.41 -3.90
N LYS A 11 -10.46 9.32 -4.45
CA LYS A 11 -9.77 8.02 -4.54
C LYS A 11 -8.48 8.09 -5.35
N ASP A 12 -8.48 8.77 -6.49
CA ASP A 12 -7.26 8.95 -7.30
C ASP A 12 -6.21 9.81 -6.57
N SER A 13 -6.66 10.78 -5.78
CA SER A 13 -5.80 11.66 -4.98
C SER A 13 -5.27 11.00 -3.69
N LEU A 14 -5.90 9.91 -3.23
CA LEU A 14 -5.57 9.16 -2.00
C LEU A 14 -4.59 8.00 -2.25
N THR A 15 -3.89 7.96 -3.38
CA THR A 15 -2.97 6.87 -3.70
C THR A 15 -1.53 7.17 -3.25
N VAL A 16 -0.84 6.14 -2.76
CA VAL A 16 0.59 6.16 -2.36
C VAL A 16 1.50 6.74 -3.45
N LYS A 17 1.06 6.69 -4.71
CA LYS A 17 1.75 7.30 -5.87
C LYS A 17 2.05 8.78 -5.69
N ARG A 18 1.22 9.52 -4.94
CA ARG A 18 1.45 10.95 -4.67
C ARG A 18 2.69 11.23 -3.81
N VAL A 19 3.19 10.22 -3.09
CA VAL A 19 4.35 10.33 -2.20
C VAL A 19 5.57 9.60 -2.75
N PHE A 20 5.41 8.40 -3.30
CA PHE A 20 6.54 7.52 -3.67
C PHE A 20 6.60 7.14 -5.16
N GLY A 21 5.63 7.52 -6.00
CA GLY A 21 5.57 7.07 -7.40
C GLY A 21 5.15 5.61 -7.56
N ASP A 22 5.51 4.98 -8.68
CA ASP A 22 5.19 3.57 -8.95
C ASP A 22 6.11 2.61 -8.18
N PRO A 23 5.58 1.46 -7.69
CA PRO A 23 6.41 0.42 -7.07
C PRO A 23 7.55 -0.03 -8.00
N TYR A 24 8.71 -0.30 -7.43
CA TYR A 24 9.90 -0.69 -8.17
C TYR A 24 10.40 -2.05 -7.71
N GLU A 25 10.69 -2.92 -8.67
CA GLU A 25 11.29 -4.24 -8.46
C GLU A 25 12.69 -4.26 -9.07
N LYS A 26 13.67 -4.72 -8.28
CA LYS A 26 15.05 -4.86 -8.75
C LYS A 26 15.74 -6.02 -8.06
N ASP A 27 16.46 -6.83 -8.83
CA ASP A 27 17.29 -7.93 -8.32
C ASP A 27 16.52 -8.91 -7.41
N GLY A 28 15.25 -9.21 -7.74
CA GLY A 28 14.37 -10.08 -6.95
C GLY A 28 13.91 -9.48 -5.62
N VAL A 29 14.10 -8.17 -5.45
CA VAL A 29 13.64 -7.38 -4.30
C VAL A 29 12.46 -6.52 -4.73
N VAL A 30 11.31 -6.73 -4.10
CA VAL A 30 10.13 -5.88 -4.31
C VAL A 30 10.09 -4.81 -3.23
N LEU A 31 10.11 -3.54 -3.64
CA LEU A 31 9.93 -2.40 -2.74
C LEU A 31 8.45 -2.00 -2.72
N VAL A 32 7.83 -2.10 -1.55
CA VAL A 32 6.44 -1.69 -1.33
C VAL A 32 6.42 -0.42 -0.49
N PRO A 33 6.30 0.77 -1.10
CA PRO A 33 6.24 2.03 -0.38
C PRO A 33 4.95 2.15 0.45
N ALA A 34 5.05 2.71 1.65
CA ALA A 34 3.93 2.95 2.54
C ALA A 34 3.82 4.45 2.85
N ALA A 35 2.66 5.04 2.53
CA ALA A 35 2.34 6.44 2.82
C ALA A 35 1.12 6.53 3.73
N ALA A 36 1.14 7.50 4.65
CA ALA A 36 -0.04 7.90 5.39
C ALA A 36 -0.73 9.04 4.68
N VAL A 37 -2.02 8.89 4.42
CA VAL A 37 -2.84 9.91 3.78
C VAL A 37 -4.00 10.27 4.71
N ARG A 38 -4.25 11.57 4.85
CA ARG A 38 -5.38 12.13 5.59
C ARG A 38 -6.14 13.08 4.69
N GLY A 39 -7.46 13.07 4.83
CA GLY A 39 -8.36 13.95 4.10
C GLY A 39 -9.52 14.38 4.97
N GLY A 40 -10.03 15.58 4.71
CA GLY A 40 -11.20 16.13 5.37
C GLY A 40 -11.93 17.08 4.44
N ALA A 41 -13.25 17.14 4.59
CA ALA A 41 -14.10 18.10 3.91
C ALA A 41 -14.95 18.82 4.96
N GLY A 42 -15.18 20.11 4.75
CA GLY A 42 -15.96 20.95 5.64
C GLY A 42 -16.77 21.95 4.83
N GLY A 43 -17.99 22.21 5.28
CA GLY A 43 -18.87 23.21 4.70
C GLY A 43 -19.53 24.04 5.80
N GLY A 44 -19.64 25.33 5.57
CA GLY A 44 -20.36 26.26 6.43
C GLY A 44 -21.38 27.02 5.61
N ASN A 45 -22.60 27.13 6.13
CA ASN A 45 -23.68 27.89 5.52
C ASN A 45 -23.97 29.12 6.37
N ASP A 46 -24.21 30.26 5.71
CA ASP A 46 -24.65 31.49 6.36
C ASP A 46 -26.14 31.36 6.74
N PRO A 47 -26.53 31.66 8.00
CA PRO A 47 -27.92 31.60 8.45
C PRO A 47 -28.88 32.52 7.67
N GLU A 48 -28.38 33.62 7.10
CA GLU A 48 -29.18 34.54 6.29
C GLU A 48 -29.29 34.11 4.82
N GLY A 49 -28.71 32.96 4.45
CA GLY A 49 -28.78 32.40 3.10
C GLY A 49 -27.96 33.15 2.05
N LYS A 50 -27.12 34.13 2.45
CA LYS A 50 -26.34 34.98 1.55
C LYS A 50 -25.06 34.33 1.01
N GLY A 51 -24.69 33.15 1.52
CA GLY A 51 -23.56 32.40 1.00
C GLY A 51 -23.26 31.15 1.82
N GLY A 52 -22.70 30.14 1.17
CA GLY A 52 -22.17 28.94 1.82
C GLY A 52 -20.82 28.60 1.21
N GLY A 53 -19.83 28.34 2.06
CA GLY A 53 -18.51 27.90 1.65
C GLY A 53 -18.36 26.41 1.88
N SER A 54 -17.82 25.68 0.91
CA SER A 54 -17.32 24.33 1.13
C SER A 54 -15.87 24.23 0.70
N GLY A 55 -15.12 23.38 1.40
CA GLY A 55 -13.71 23.14 1.14
C GLY A 55 -13.32 21.73 1.49
N PHE A 56 -12.29 21.21 0.83
CA PHE A 56 -11.67 19.95 1.17
C PHE A 56 -10.15 20.11 1.17
N GLY A 57 -9.48 19.31 1.99
CA GLY A 57 -8.03 19.27 2.10
C GLY A 57 -7.53 17.83 2.14
N LEU A 58 -6.37 17.61 1.52
CA LEU A 58 -5.66 16.34 1.54
C LEU A 58 -4.21 16.58 1.97
N ALA A 59 -3.70 15.73 2.85
CA ALA A 59 -2.30 15.71 3.24
C ALA A 59 -1.77 14.27 3.16
N ALA A 60 -0.60 14.10 2.54
CA ALA A 60 0.06 12.81 2.42
C ALA A 60 1.51 12.92 2.87
N ARG A 61 2.01 11.92 3.59
CA ARG A 61 3.41 11.86 4.02
C ARG A 61 3.97 10.44 3.96
N PRO A 62 5.28 10.30 3.72
CA PRO A 62 5.94 9.00 3.78
C PRO A 62 5.93 8.45 5.21
N VAL A 63 5.65 7.15 5.37
CA VAL A 63 5.75 6.48 6.68
C VAL A 63 6.72 5.30 6.69
N GLY A 64 7.15 4.83 5.51
CA GLY A 64 8.19 3.82 5.38
C GLY A 64 8.07 3.04 4.08
N ALA A 65 8.78 1.92 4.00
CA ALA A 65 8.64 0.96 2.91
C ALA A 65 8.90 -0.45 3.44
N PHE A 66 8.20 -1.43 2.88
CA PHE A 66 8.49 -2.84 3.07
C PHE A 66 9.39 -3.34 1.96
N VAL A 67 10.32 -4.22 2.31
CA VAL A 67 11.25 -4.85 1.37
C VAL A 67 10.98 -6.35 1.41
N ILE A 68 10.48 -6.90 0.30
CA ILE A 68 10.23 -8.33 0.18
C ILE A 68 11.39 -8.95 -0.59
N ARG A 69 12.01 -9.98 -0.01
CA ARG A 69 13.01 -10.82 -0.67
C ARG A 69 12.51 -12.25 -0.69
N VAL A 70 12.26 -12.80 -1.87
CA VAL A 70 11.93 -14.21 -2.02
C VAL A 70 13.21 -15.02 -1.90
N ALA A 71 13.32 -15.85 -0.87
CA ALA A 71 14.38 -16.84 -0.74
C ALA A 71 13.84 -18.21 -1.16
N LEU A 72 14.63 -18.96 -1.94
CA LEU A 72 14.30 -20.33 -2.33
C LEU A 72 14.44 -21.26 -1.12
N LEU A 73 13.33 -21.83 -0.66
CA LEU A 73 13.32 -22.88 0.36
C LEU A 73 13.44 -24.25 -0.31
N VAL A 74 14.60 -24.90 -0.19
CA VAL A 74 14.79 -26.29 -0.64
C VAL A 74 14.54 -27.24 0.54
N ILE A 75 13.38 -27.90 0.55
CA ILE A 75 13.09 -28.95 1.53
C ILE A 75 13.65 -30.29 1.01
N ARG A 76 14.69 -30.81 1.67
CA ARG A 76 15.18 -32.18 1.42
C ARG A 76 14.62 -33.13 2.46
N ARG A 77 14.00 -34.22 2.01
CA ARG A 77 13.59 -35.31 2.89
C ARG A 77 14.84 -35.99 3.45
N ILE A 78 15.02 -35.97 4.77
CA ILE A 78 16.07 -36.75 5.44
C ILE A 78 15.57 -38.20 5.52
N VAL A 79 16.14 -39.09 4.71
CA VAL A 79 15.91 -40.54 4.80
C VAL A 79 17.13 -41.17 5.47
N LYS A 80 16.96 -41.80 6.64
CA LYS A 80 18.01 -42.64 7.24
C LYS A 80 18.22 -43.88 6.36
N ALA A 81 19.38 -43.97 5.71
CA ALA A 81 19.78 -45.19 5.03
C ALA A 81 20.09 -46.28 6.08
N ARG A 82 19.35 -47.39 6.07
CA ARG A 82 19.74 -48.60 6.81
C ARG A 82 20.65 -49.43 5.92
N ALA A 83 21.94 -49.48 6.26
CA ALA A 83 22.88 -50.39 5.63
C ALA A 83 22.53 -51.84 6.02
N LYS A 84 22.25 -52.70 5.04
CA LYS A 84 22.14 -54.15 5.26
C LYS A 84 23.55 -54.72 5.25
N VAL A 85 24.05 -55.11 6.42
CA VAL A 85 25.28 -55.91 6.55
C VAL A 85 24.96 -57.31 6.06
N LYS A 86 25.51 -57.69 4.90
CA LYS A 86 25.45 -59.06 4.38
C LYS A 86 26.57 -59.84 5.08
N ARG A 87 26.22 -60.66 6.07
CA ARG A 87 27.16 -61.61 6.67
C ARG A 87 27.42 -62.71 5.63
N ALA A 88 28.69 -62.88 5.29
CA ALA A 88 29.21 -64.02 4.54
C ALA A 88 29.40 -65.21 5.50
#